data_AF-A0A7C8MDN0-F1
#
_entry.id   AF-A0A7C8MDN0-F1
#
_cell.length_a   1.000
_cell.length_b   1.000
_cell.length_c   1.000
_cell.angle_alpha   90.00
_cell.angle_beta   90.00
_cell.angle_gamma   90.00
#
_symmetry.space_group_name_H-M   'P 1'
#
loop_
_entity.id
_entity.type
_entity.pdbx_description
1 polymer ?
#
loop_
_entity_poly.entity_id
_entity_poly.type
_entity_poly.pdbx_seq_one_letter_code
_entity_poly.pdbx_strand_id
1 'polypeptide(L)'
;MSLDAVLQNLWAADASTPFPEHEITALASPLAEKVLGHFDRLRAIVERHEALICRRWTKKSKIKRRQLLLVVWPGMPTMHRPDIELWSPFQPISHINDEDAWSYINLEDLTERKLLLMFINARGRSHPMTFARSELNYSPFAKLSSASLSRCPSLVMDLCPPPPHMSSDETDEAKLVRPSSWEYGQVYKLEVHAKGQEKQIFGMFMHAGHGLQTLHMQERIYRFLVECCGHILHDIPTESLIGEHYPIQPELHDPLDHEDDCTTFAAAEARSPYCTRNGLSVGRLRHLISALFDYTKHELWALREDPGYFAEVFHSIRNSQPELVLDKRGEIHERVGTDDFTESVLRSLFLNAHHSLIRWNDLLQQFTKIEEMSKKYPQGIDEFYLTPNEYVEALQLAYFMLDQTCQQSVQSNPGPRIEWIDKKSLLDWLEWIV
;
A
#
# COMPACT_ATOMS: atom_id res chain seq x y z
N MET A 1 -9.37 -17.73 22.99
CA MET A 1 -8.17 -16.87 23.22
C MET A 1 -8.56 -15.42 22.99
N SER A 2 -7.85 -14.44 23.56
CA SER A 2 -8.04 -13.02 23.19
C SER A 2 -7.49 -12.75 21.78
N LEU A 3 -7.93 -11.66 21.15
CA LEU A 3 -7.41 -11.23 19.84
C LEU A 3 -5.88 -11.09 19.88
N ASP A 4 -5.34 -10.43 20.90
CA ASP A 4 -3.89 -10.22 21.05
C ASP A 4 -3.12 -11.55 21.12
N ALA A 5 -3.67 -12.55 21.84
CA ALA A 5 -3.04 -13.86 21.93
C ALA A 5 -3.06 -14.61 20.59
N VAL A 6 -4.10 -14.41 19.77
CA VAL A 6 -4.17 -14.99 18.42
C VAL A 6 -3.20 -14.29 17.48
N LEU A 7 -3.12 -12.96 17.51
CA LEU A 7 -2.17 -12.18 16.71
C LEU A 7 -0.71 -12.54 17.08
N GLN A 8 -0.40 -12.70 18.37
CA GLN A 8 0.90 -13.17 18.83
C GLN A 8 1.24 -14.58 18.32
N ASN A 9 0.28 -15.51 18.31
CA ASN A 9 0.47 -16.85 17.73
C ASN A 9 0.73 -16.78 16.21
N LEU A 10 0.06 -15.88 15.49
CA LEU A 10 0.29 -15.69 14.06
C LEU A 10 1.70 -15.13 13.76
N TRP A 11 2.20 -14.25 14.62
CA TRP A 11 3.55 -13.71 14.53
C TRP A 11 4.64 -14.67 15.01
N ALA A 12 4.31 -15.64 15.86
CA ALA A 12 5.26 -16.68 16.24
C ALA A 12 5.71 -17.45 14.99
N ALA A 13 6.99 -17.31 14.66
CA ALA A 13 7.61 -17.89 13.47
C ALA A 13 7.93 -19.39 13.63
N ASP A 14 7.52 -20.03 14.72
CA ASP A 14 7.83 -21.42 14.99
C ASP A 14 6.81 -22.35 14.30
N ALA A 15 7.28 -23.19 13.39
CA ALA A 15 6.44 -24.16 12.68
C ALA A 15 5.80 -25.20 13.62
N SER A 16 6.20 -25.24 14.90
CA SER A 16 5.65 -26.12 15.94
C SER A 16 4.31 -25.69 16.50
N THR A 17 3.93 -24.42 16.41
CA THR A 17 2.62 -23.96 16.91
C THR A 17 1.52 -24.21 15.88
N PRO A 18 0.37 -24.82 16.26
CA PRO A 18 -0.73 -25.04 15.34
C PRO A 18 -1.36 -23.71 14.92
N PHE A 19 -1.75 -23.59 13.65
CA PHE A 19 -2.41 -22.39 13.14
C PHE A 19 -3.79 -22.22 13.79
N PRO A 20 -4.15 -21.04 14.32
CA PRO A 20 -5.36 -20.85 15.14
C PRO A 20 -6.63 -20.70 14.27
N GLU A 21 -6.96 -21.71 13.45
CA GLU A 21 -8.09 -21.66 12.49
C GLU A 21 -9.44 -21.35 13.18
N HIS A 22 -9.72 -22.04 14.30
CA HIS A 22 -10.98 -21.91 15.02
C HIS A 22 -11.12 -20.52 15.67
N GLU A 23 -10.05 -20.03 16.29
CA GLU A 23 -10.04 -18.71 16.91
C GLU A 23 -10.17 -17.60 15.87
N ILE A 24 -9.50 -17.70 14.73
CA ILE A 24 -9.65 -16.73 13.64
C ILE A 24 -11.10 -16.67 13.18
N THR A 25 -11.71 -17.82 12.91
CA THR A 25 -13.10 -17.92 12.47
C THR A 25 -14.06 -17.32 13.51
N ALA A 26 -13.85 -17.60 14.79
CA ALA A 26 -14.66 -17.08 15.88
C ALA A 26 -14.51 -15.57 16.11
N LEU A 27 -13.34 -14.99 15.80
CA LEU A 27 -13.05 -13.57 15.99
C LEU A 27 -13.44 -12.70 14.79
N ALA A 28 -13.43 -13.27 13.58
CA ALA A 28 -13.61 -12.51 12.34
C ALA A 28 -14.97 -11.78 12.27
N SER A 29 -16.08 -12.51 12.45
CA SER A 29 -17.43 -11.94 12.33
C SER A 29 -17.69 -10.82 13.37
N PRO A 30 -17.45 -11.02 14.69
CA PRO A 30 -17.64 -9.94 15.67
C PRO A 30 -16.75 -8.72 15.43
N LEU A 31 -15.55 -8.91 14.84
CA LEU A 31 -14.66 -7.81 14.53
C LEU A 31 -15.12 -7.06 13.28
N ALA A 32 -15.58 -7.77 12.25
CA ALA A 32 -16.18 -7.18 11.05
C ALA A 32 -17.43 -6.36 11.38
N GLU A 33 -18.30 -6.86 12.28
CA GLU A 33 -19.46 -6.11 12.78
C GLU A 33 -19.05 -4.78 13.43
N LYS A 34 -17.98 -4.77 14.23
CA LYS A 34 -17.44 -3.54 14.83
C LYS A 34 -16.90 -2.59 13.77
N VAL A 35 -16.16 -3.10 12.79
CA VAL A 35 -15.63 -2.29 11.66
C VAL A 35 -16.79 -1.60 10.95
N LEU A 36 -17.81 -2.35 10.55
CA LEU A 36 -18.98 -1.82 9.84
C LEU A 36 -19.77 -0.84 10.72
N GLY A 37 -19.97 -1.15 12.01
CA GLY A 37 -20.65 -0.25 12.94
C GLY A 37 -19.92 1.09 13.12
N HIS A 38 -18.59 1.08 13.24
CA HIS A 38 -17.81 2.31 13.29
C HIS A 38 -17.78 3.04 11.95
N PHE A 39 -17.75 2.33 10.83
CA PHE A 39 -17.86 2.90 9.49
C PHE A 39 -19.20 3.62 9.29
N ASP A 40 -20.33 2.96 9.55
CA ASP A 40 -21.67 3.55 9.42
C ASP A 40 -21.80 4.80 10.29
N ARG A 41 -21.24 4.73 11.49
CA ARG A 41 -21.20 5.87 12.40
C ARG A 41 -20.36 7.03 11.86
N LEU A 42 -19.15 6.75 11.35
CA LEU A 42 -18.27 7.76 10.76
C LEU A 42 -18.91 8.39 9.53
N ARG A 43 -19.44 7.56 8.62
CA ARG A 43 -20.16 7.98 7.43
C ARG A 43 -21.30 8.92 7.78
N ALA A 44 -22.16 8.53 8.72
CA ALA A 44 -23.29 9.35 9.14
C ALA A 44 -22.85 10.71 9.74
N ILE A 45 -21.73 10.75 10.46
CA ILE A 45 -21.14 12.00 10.97
C ILE A 45 -20.63 12.87 9.82
N VAL A 46 -19.85 12.29 8.90
CA VAL A 46 -19.26 13.01 7.77
C VAL A 46 -20.34 13.59 6.86
N GLU A 47 -21.33 12.79 6.47
CA GLU A 47 -22.46 13.22 5.63
C GLU A 47 -23.22 14.44 6.19
N ARG A 48 -23.18 14.69 7.51
CA ARG A 48 -23.92 15.78 8.16
C ARG A 48 -23.04 16.95 8.58
N HIS A 49 -21.79 16.69 8.95
CA HIS A 49 -20.95 17.65 9.68
C HIS A 49 -19.60 17.93 9.02
N GLU A 50 -19.32 17.42 7.83
CA GLU A 50 -18.04 17.57 7.14
C GLU A 50 -17.53 19.03 7.12
N ALA A 51 -18.37 19.98 6.70
CA ALA A 51 -18.01 21.40 6.65
C ALA A 51 -17.65 21.97 8.03
N LEU A 52 -18.34 21.52 9.08
CA LEU A 52 -18.10 21.94 10.45
C LEU A 52 -16.79 21.35 10.98
N ILE A 53 -16.53 20.06 10.70
CA ILE A 53 -15.29 19.36 11.05
C ILE A 53 -14.11 20.07 10.40
N CYS A 54 -14.14 20.27 9.08
CA CYS A 54 -13.11 20.97 8.31
C CYS A 54 -12.83 22.36 8.89
N ARG A 55 -13.88 23.16 9.11
CA ARG A 55 -13.76 24.52 9.66
C ARG A 55 -13.12 24.54 11.05
N ARG A 56 -13.49 23.60 11.93
CA ARG A 56 -13.00 23.57 13.31
C ARG A 56 -11.58 23.03 13.42
N TRP A 57 -11.27 21.96 12.71
CA TRP A 57 -9.91 21.39 12.68
C TRP A 57 -8.88 22.40 12.15
N THR A 58 -9.24 23.05 11.04
CA THR A 58 -8.45 24.09 10.39
C THR A 58 -8.12 25.25 11.32
N LYS A 59 -9.04 25.62 12.22
CA LYS A 59 -8.86 26.69 13.22
C LYS A 59 -8.04 26.28 14.45
N LYS A 60 -7.85 24.99 14.73
CA LYS A 60 -7.03 24.53 15.86
C LYS A 60 -5.54 24.74 15.52
N SER A 61 -4.76 25.23 16.50
CA SER A 61 -3.29 25.26 16.42
C SER A 61 -2.69 23.85 16.45
N LYS A 62 -1.48 23.64 15.93
CA LYS A 62 -0.74 22.36 15.98
C LYS A 62 -0.70 21.74 17.39
N ILE A 63 -0.47 22.55 18.43
CA ILE A 63 -0.47 22.09 19.84
C ILE A 63 -1.83 21.50 20.25
N LYS A 64 -2.93 22.22 20.00
CA LYS A 64 -4.30 21.75 20.29
C LYS A 64 -4.68 20.50 19.48
N ARG A 65 -4.19 20.37 18.24
CA ARG A 65 -4.36 19.16 17.43
C ARG A 65 -3.65 17.98 18.06
N ARG A 66 -2.37 18.15 18.44
CA ARG A 66 -1.58 17.13 19.17
C ARG A 66 -2.25 16.68 20.46
N GLN A 67 -2.74 17.63 21.27
CA GLN A 67 -3.46 17.32 22.51
C GLN A 67 -4.72 16.49 22.26
N LEU A 68 -5.51 16.84 21.25
CA LEU A 68 -6.70 16.08 20.87
C LEU A 68 -6.33 14.66 20.43
N LEU A 69 -5.33 14.52 19.55
CA LEU A 69 -4.89 13.21 19.06
C LEU A 69 -4.39 12.30 20.19
N LEU A 70 -3.65 12.84 21.16
CA LEU A 70 -3.16 12.07 22.31
C LEU A 70 -4.25 11.71 23.32
N VAL A 71 -5.37 12.43 23.34
CA VAL A 71 -6.54 12.03 24.15
C VAL A 71 -7.22 10.82 23.53
N VAL A 72 -7.34 10.79 22.21
CA VAL A 72 -8.00 9.71 21.47
C VAL A 72 -7.09 8.49 21.30
N TRP A 73 -5.80 8.71 21.07
CA TRP A 73 -4.78 7.66 20.92
C TRP A 73 -3.61 7.94 21.86
N PRO A 74 -3.71 7.50 23.13
CA PRO A 74 -2.59 7.54 24.06
C PRO A 74 -1.39 6.80 23.49
N GLY A 75 -0.20 7.38 23.56
CA GLY A 75 1.02 6.75 23.02
C GLY A 75 1.19 6.82 21.50
N MET A 76 0.45 7.70 20.80
CA MET A 76 0.61 7.85 19.34
C MET A 76 2.09 8.15 18.97
N PRO A 77 2.68 7.40 18.00
CA PRO A 77 4.03 7.64 17.52
C PRO A 77 4.29 9.10 17.13
N THR A 78 5.51 9.59 17.38
CA THR A 78 5.82 11.00 17.16
C THR A 78 6.11 11.37 15.71
N MET A 79 6.62 10.42 14.92
CA MET A 79 7.10 10.63 13.55
C MET A 79 6.59 9.54 12.61
N HIS A 80 6.62 9.83 11.30
CA HIS A 80 6.32 8.87 10.25
C HIS A 80 7.34 7.73 10.23
N ARG A 81 6.87 6.49 10.01
CA ARG A 81 7.69 5.27 9.94
C ARG A 81 8.62 5.06 11.16
N PRO A 82 8.09 5.04 12.41
CA PRO A 82 8.89 4.74 13.61
C PRO A 82 9.60 3.38 13.49
N ASP A 83 9.05 2.49 12.68
CA ASP A 83 9.60 1.20 12.33
C ASP A 83 10.98 1.22 11.67
N ILE A 84 11.38 2.31 11.01
CA ILE A 84 12.71 2.43 10.41
C ILE A 84 13.79 2.43 11.49
N GLU A 85 13.52 2.99 12.68
CA GLU A 85 14.47 2.95 13.80
C GLU A 85 14.62 1.53 14.37
N LEU A 86 13.60 0.70 14.23
CA LEU A 86 13.60 -0.71 14.65
C LEU A 86 14.21 -1.64 13.61
N TRP A 87 14.36 -1.17 12.36
CA TRP A 87 14.89 -1.99 11.28
C TRP A 87 16.38 -2.27 11.48
N SER A 88 16.70 -3.53 11.76
CA SER A 88 18.07 -4.04 11.78
C SER A 88 18.23 -5.09 10.67
N PRO A 89 19.11 -4.89 9.67
CA PRO A 89 19.36 -5.90 8.65
C PRO A 89 20.00 -7.18 9.20
N PHE A 90 20.43 -7.17 10.47
CA PHE A 90 21.15 -8.27 11.11
C PHE A 90 20.34 -9.00 12.20
N GLN A 91 19.15 -8.52 12.54
CA GLN A 91 18.31 -9.15 13.57
C GLN A 91 16.88 -9.34 13.05
N PRO A 92 16.41 -10.60 12.92
CA PRO A 92 15.01 -10.87 12.69
C PRO A 92 14.20 -10.29 13.85
N ILE A 93 13.16 -9.53 13.53
CA ILE A 93 12.29 -8.97 14.56
C ILE A 93 11.52 -10.13 15.18
N SER A 94 11.87 -10.44 16.43
CA SER A 94 11.29 -11.54 17.20
C SER A 94 9.99 -11.15 17.89
N HIS A 95 9.77 -9.85 18.11
CA HIS A 95 8.59 -9.28 18.72
C HIS A 95 8.29 -7.92 18.09
N ILE A 96 7.05 -7.72 17.65
CA ILE A 96 6.54 -6.44 17.14
C ILE A 96 5.55 -5.96 18.17
N ASN A 97 5.81 -4.82 18.81
CA ASN A 97 4.80 -4.24 19.68
C ASN A 97 3.67 -3.72 18.81
N ASP A 98 2.45 -3.73 19.35
CA ASP A 98 1.30 -3.19 18.64
C ASP A 98 1.52 -1.74 18.20
N GLU A 99 2.26 -0.93 18.97
CA GLU A 99 2.64 0.45 18.62
C GLU A 99 3.47 0.55 17.32
N ASP A 100 4.27 -0.48 17.00
CA ASP A 100 5.16 -0.52 15.83
C ASP A 100 4.41 -0.85 14.53
N ALA A 101 3.16 -1.31 14.65
CA ALA A 101 2.31 -1.64 13.51
C ALA A 101 1.70 -0.40 12.84
N TRP A 102 1.79 0.80 13.44
CA TRP A 102 1.00 1.97 13.06
C TRP A 102 1.80 3.08 12.38
N SER A 103 2.52 2.76 11.31
CA SER A 103 3.49 3.69 10.71
C SER A 103 2.90 5.02 10.19
N TYR A 104 1.62 5.02 9.83
CA TYR A 104 0.89 6.18 9.29
C TYR A 104 -0.17 6.73 10.26
N ILE A 105 -0.20 6.27 11.52
CA ILE A 105 -1.01 6.90 12.58
C ILE A 105 -0.03 7.57 13.54
N ASN A 106 0.44 8.76 13.16
CA ASN A 106 1.50 9.46 13.89
C ASN A 106 1.18 10.97 14.06
N LEU A 107 1.86 11.59 15.02
CA LEU A 107 1.67 13.00 15.35
C LEU A 107 2.28 13.96 14.35
N GLU A 108 3.33 13.57 13.63
CA GLU A 108 3.94 14.39 12.58
C GLU A 108 2.92 14.70 11.49
N ASP A 109 2.28 13.66 10.95
CA ASP A 109 1.32 13.75 9.86
C ASP A 109 -0.05 14.24 10.33
N LEU A 110 -0.64 13.60 11.35
CA LEU A 110 -2.04 13.86 11.70
C LEU A 110 -2.23 15.22 12.37
N THR A 111 -1.16 15.90 12.82
CA THR A 111 -1.26 17.29 13.28
C THR A 111 -1.22 18.31 12.15
N GLU A 112 -0.86 17.89 10.93
CA GLU A 112 -0.95 18.72 9.75
C GLU A 112 -2.39 19.10 9.42
N ARG A 113 -2.53 20.23 8.71
CA ARG A 113 -3.83 20.87 8.52
C ARG A 113 -4.80 20.01 7.70
N LYS A 114 -4.28 19.22 6.76
CA LYS A 114 -5.05 18.52 5.73
C LYS A 114 -5.21 17.01 5.99
N LEU A 115 -4.16 16.32 6.45
CA LEU A 115 -4.09 14.85 6.42
C LEU A 115 -5.19 14.15 7.24
N LEU A 116 -5.46 14.60 8.48
CA LEU A 116 -6.57 14.05 9.26
C LEU A 116 -7.93 14.27 8.58
N LEU A 117 -8.13 15.41 7.91
CA LEU A 117 -9.39 15.70 7.21
C LEU A 117 -9.57 14.81 6.00
N MET A 118 -8.50 14.62 5.20
CA MET A 118 -8.49 13.67 4.09
C MET A 118 -8.82 12.27 4.59
N PHE A 119 -8.21 11.86 5.72
CA PHE A 119 -8.42 10.52 6.26
C PHE A 119 -9.86 10.30 6.74
N ILE A 120 -10.45 11.28 7.43
CA ILE A 120 -11.85 11.27 7.84
C ILE A 120 -12.78 11.21 6.62
N ASN A 121 -12.53 12.04 5.60
CA ASN A 121 -13.35 12.05 4.39
C ASN A 121 -13.25 10.71 3.66
N ALA A 122 -12.04 10.24 3.33
CA ALA A 122 -11.82 9.00 2.61
C ALA A 122 -12.48 7.81 3.32
N ARG A 123 -12.28 7.66 4.63
CA ARG A 123 -12.86 6.55 5.41
C ARG A 123 -14.35 6.71 5.65
N GLY A 124 -14.87 7.94 5.75
CA GLY A 124 -16.30 8.20 5.92
C GLY A 124 -17.12 8.07 4.64
N ARG A 125 -16.51 8.26 3.46
CA ARG A 125 -17.17 8.23 2.15
C ARG A 125 -17.02 6.91 1.41
N SER A 126 -16.01 6.10 1.77
CA SER A 126 -15.75 4.82 1.12
C SER A 126 -15.87 3.65 2.09
N HIS A 127 -16.51 2.57 1.62
CA HIS A 127 -16.71 1.36 2.41
C HIS A 127 -15.36 0.73 2.84
N PRO A 128 -15.25 0.09 4.01
CA PRO A 128 -14.00 -0.54 4.48
C PRO A 128 -13.30 -1.46 3.46
N MET A 129 -14.09 -2.15 2.63
CA MET A 129 -13.58 -3.00 1.53
C MET A 129 -12.59 -2.28 0.62
N THR A 130 -12.80 -0.99 0.35
CA THR A 130 -11.95 -0.17 -0.52
C THR A 130 -10.52 -0.09 0.00
N PHE A 131 -10.31 -0.27 1.30
CA PHE A 131 -9.00 -0.15 1.93
C PHE A 131 -8.40 -1.50 2.33
N ALA A 132 -9.20 -2.57 2.34
CA ALA A 132 -8.85 -3.87 2.94
C ALA A 132 -7.52 -4.42 2.44
N ARG A 133 -7.27 -4.34 1.13
CA ARG A 133 -6.02 -4.81 0.51
C ARG A 133 -4.83 -3.90 0.84
N SER A 134 -5.07 -2.60 0.96
CA SER A 134 -4.02 -1.61 1.19
C SER A 134 -3.60 -1.41 2.66
N GLU A 135 -4.40 -1.84 3.63
CA GLU A 135 -4.13 -1.62 5.08
C GLU A 135 -2.74 -2.08 5.49
N LEU A 136 -2.42 -3.32 5.17
CA LEU A 136 -1.15 -3.96 5.52
C LEU A 136 0.05 -3.33 4.79
N ASN A 137 -0.18 -2.61 3.70
CA ASN A 137 0.86 -2.03 2.85
C ASN A 137 1.53 -0.85 3.55
N TYR A 138 0.74 -0.07 4.27
CA TYR A 138 1.23 1.03 5.11
C TYR A 138 1.66 0.58 6.51
N SER A 139 1.57 -0.71 6.81
CA SER A 139 1.96 -1.30 8.09
C SER A 139 2.88 -2.51 7.88
N PRO A 140 4.09 -2.29 7.33
CA PRO A 140 4.94 -3.38 6.85
C PRO A 140 5.32 -4.39 7.93
N PHE A 141 5.35 -3.97 9.21
CA PHE A 141 5.67 -4.78 10.39
C PHE A 141 4.45 -5.55 10.89
N ALA A 142 3.23 -5.13 10.57
CA ALA A 142 2.04 -5.94 10.84
C ALA A 142 2.01 -7.20 9.95
N LYS A 143 2.57 -7.13 8.72
CA LYS A 143 2.47 -8.22 7.74
C LYS A 143 3.07 -9.54 8.26
N LEU A 144 2.25 -10.59 8.26
CA LEU A 144 2.71 -11.96 8.54
C LEU A 144 3.80 -12.43 7.56
N SER A 145 4.74 -13.21 8.09
CA SER A 145 5.80 -13.85 7.30
C SER A 145 5.24 -14.92 6.37
N SER A 146 5.97 -15.23 5.29
CA SER A 146 5.63 -16.34 4.39
C SER A 146 5.55 -17.68 5.15
N ALA A 147 6.40 -17.89 6.16
CA ALA A 147 6.35 -19.07 7.02
C ALA A 147 5.02 -19.15 7.79
N SER A 148 4.55 -18.05 8.39
CA SER A 148 3.27 -17.99 9.10
C SER A 148 2.08 -18.28 8.19
N LEU A 149 2.06 -17.70 6.98
CA LEU A 149 0.98 -17.90 6.00
C LEU A 149 0.98 -19.34 5.44
N SER A 150 2.15 -19.96 5.30
CA SER A 150 2.26 -21.34 4.81
C SER A 150 1.71 -22.40 5.78
N ARG A 151 1.41 -22.04 7.04
CA ARG A 151 0.84 -22.96 8.04
C ARG A 151 -0.59 -23.38 7.69
N CYS A 152 -1.38 -22.53 7.03
CA CYS A 152 -2.75 -22.86 6.60
C CYS A 152 -3.18 -22.09 5.33
N PRO A 153 -2.58 -22.37 4.16
CA PRO A 153 -2.80 -21.58 2.95
C PRO A 153 -4.23 -21.64 2.40
N SER A 154 -5.03 -22.64 2.81
CA SER A 154 -6.41 -22.81 2.35
C SER A 154 -7.44 -22.05 3.18
N LEU A 155 -7.07 -21.49 4.34
CA LEU A 155 -7.97 -20.67 5.14
C LEU A 155 -7.92 -19.22 4.65
N VAL A 156 -9.03 -18.74 4.11
CA VAL A 156 -9.13 -17.41 3.51
C VAL A 156 -10.29 -16.62 4.10
N MET A 157 -10.22 -15.30 3.96
CA MET A 157 -11.23 -14.35 4.40
C MET A 157 -11.68 -13.50 3.21
N ASP A 158 -12.98 -13.31 3.12
CA ASP A 158 -13.63 -12.50 2.11
C ASP A 158 -13.89 -11.09 2.66
N LEU A 159 -13.23 -10.11 2.05
CA LEU A 159 -13.34 -8.69 2.38
C LEU A 159 -13.88 -7.89 1.20
N CYS A 160 -14.37 -8.54 0.14
CA CYS A 160 -14.85 -7.88 -1.08
C CYS A 160 -16.12 -8.59 -1.60
N PRO A 161 -17.25 -7.89 -1.77
CA PRO A 161 -18.49 -8.51 -2.22
C PRO A 161 -18.36 -9.13 -3.61
N PRO A 162 -19.11 -10.20 -3.90
CA PRO A 162 -19.24 -10.68 -5.26
C PRO A 162 -19.93 -9.61 -6.12
N PRO A 163 -19.56 -9.47 -7.40
CA PRO A 163 -20.21 -8.52 -8.29
C PRO A 163 -21.70 -8.86 -8.49
N PRO A 164 -22.57 -7.85 -8.70
CA PRO A 164 -24.03 -8.01 -8.73
C PRO A 164 -24.56 -8.87 -9.87
N HIS A 165 -23.72 -9.24 -10.84
CA HIS A 165 -24.09 -10.09 -11.99
C HIS A 165 -23.91 -11.60 -11.73
N MET A 166 -23.39 -12.00 -10.57
CA MET A 166 -23.33 -13.41 -10.17
C MET A 166 -24.66 -13.83 -9.55
N SER A 167 -25.44 -14.62 -10.29
CA SER A 167 -26.51 -15.41 -9.67
C SER A 167 -25.89 -16.60 -8.91
N SER A 168 -26.55 -17.04 -7.84
CA SER A 168 -26.12 -18.19 -7.02
C SER A 168 -26.06 -19.53 -7.76
N ASP A 169 -26.51 -19.57 -9.02
CA ASP A 169 -26.78 -20.81 -9.75
C ASP A 169 -25.75 -21.14 -10.84
N GLU A 170 -24.77 -20.26 -11.11
CA GLU A 170 -23.77 -20.45 -12.19
C GLU A 170 -22.36 -20.80 -11.69
N THR A 171 -22.23 -21.65 -10.67
CA THR A 171 -20.92 -22.18 -10.22
C THR A 171 -20.79 -23.66 -10.53
N ASP A 172 -20.69 -24.04 -11.81
CA ASP A 172 -20.41 -25.44 -12.18
C ASP A 172 -18.92 -25.73 -12.47
N GLU A 173 -18.02 -24.75 -12.52
CA GLU A 173 -16.60 -25.01 -12.86
C GLU A 173 -15.54 -24.51 -11.86
N ALA A 174 -15.96 -23.98 -10.71
CA ALA A 174 -15.14 -23.94 -9.51
C ALA A 174 -16.07 -24.07 -8.31
N LYS A 175 -16.01 -25.18 -7.56
CA LYS A 175 -16.79 -25.43 -6.35
C LYS A 175 -16.36 -24.53 -5.19
N LEU A 176 -16.45 -23.21 -5.39
CA LEU A 176 -16.40 -22.25 -4.32
C LEU A 176 -17.83 -22.17 -3.78
N VAL A 177 -18.13 -22.98 -2.76
CA VAL A 177 -19.41 -22.92 -2.06
C VAL A 177 -19.43 -21.61 -1.28
N ARG A 178 -19.74 -20.50 -1.96
CA ARG A 178 -20.10 -19.26 -1.28
C ARG A 178 -21.54 -19.38 -0.78
N PRO A 179 -21.83 -18.95 0.46
CA PRO A 179 -23.21 -18.78 0.91
C PRO A 179 -23.96 -17.82 -0.01
N SER A 180 -25.28 -17.99 -0.09
CA SER A 180 -26.17 -17.12 -0.88
C SER A 180 -26.24 -15.68 -0.37
N SER A 181 -25.77 -15.40 0.85
CA SER A 181 -25.61 -14.06 1.41
C SER A 181 -24.13 -13.82 1.75
N TRP A 182 -23.49 -12.90 1.02
CA TRP A 182 -22.13 -12.45 1.31
C TRP A 182 -22.10 -11.56 2.56
N GLU A 183 -21.09 -11.76 3.41
CA GLU A 183 -20.83 -10.96 4.59
C GLU A 183 -19.36 -10.53 4.66
N TYR A 184 -19.12 -9.27 5.06
CA TYR A 184 -17.77 -8.74 5.20
C TYR A 184 -17.00 -9.47 6.31
N GLY A 185 -15.79 -9.94 6.00
CA GLY A 185 -14.94 -10.65 6.96
C GLY A 185 -15.27 -12.13 7.13
N GLN A 186 -16.09 -12.71 6.25
CA GLN A 186 -16.43 -14.12 6.34
C GLN A 186 -15.22 -15.01 6.01
N VAL A 187 -15.02 -16.06 6.81
CA VAL A 187 -13.87 -16.99 6.68
C VAL A 187 -14.33 -18.30 6.07
N TYR A 188 -13.53 -18.82 5.13
CA TYR A 188 -13.80 -20.08 4.45
C TYR A 188 -12.53 -20.93 4.35
N LYS A 189 -12.73 -22.24 4.20
CA LYS A 189 -11.67 -23.18 3.85
C LYS A 189 -11.84 -23.58 2.39
N LEU A 190 -10.84 -23.25 1.58
CA LEU A 190 -10.83 -23.57 0.15
C LEU A 190 -10.42 -25.03 -0.05
N GLU A 191 -11.19 -25.74 -0.87
CA GLU A 191 -10.74 -27.01 -1.43
C GLU A 191 -10.00 -26.72 -2.74
N VAL A 192 -8.68 -26.61 -2.67
CA VAL A 192 -7.84 -26.35 -3.85
C VAL A 192 -7.66 -27.66 -4.62
N HIS A 193 -8.47 -27.86 -5.67
CA HIS A 193 -8.46 -29.11 -6.45
C HIS A 193 -7.44 -29.12 -7.61
N ALA A 194 -6.82 -28.00 -7.98
CA ALA A 194 -5.81 -27.95 -9.04
C ALA A 194 -4.70 -26.90 -8.84
N LYS A 195 -3.45 -27.27 -9.16
CA LYS A 195 -2.31 -26.33 -9.27
C LYS A 195 -2.58 -25.32 -10.39
N GLY A 196 -2.61 -24.03 -10.05
CA GLY A 196 -2.79 -22.93 -11.01
C GLY A 196 -3.98 -22.00 -10.72
N GLN A 197 -5.00 -22.48 -9.99
CA GLN A 197 -6.15 -21.66 -9.58
C GLN A 197 -5.87 -20.78 -8.35
N GLU A 198 -4.78 -21.05 -7.62
CA GLU A 198 -4.37 -20.32 -6.42
C GLU A 198 -4.29 -18.79 -6.64
N LYS A 199 -3.72 -18.33 -7.77
CA LYS A 199 -3.54 -16.89 -8.02
C LYS A 199 -4.85 -16.14 -8.23
N GLN A 200 -5.84 -16.77 -8.87
CA GLN A 200 -7.17 -16.18 -9.07
C GLN A 200 -7.92 -16.15 -7.73
N ILE A 201 -7.75 -17.19 -6.90
CA ILE A 201 -8.34 -17.26 -5.57
C ILE A 201 -7.71 -16.26 -4.60
N PHE A 202 -6.38 -16.05 -4.62
CA PHE A 202 -5.71 -15.03 -3.80
C PHE A 202 -5.98 -13.59 -4.27
N GLY A 203 -6.30 -13.37 -5.54
CA GLY A 203 -6.78 -12.06 -6.00
C GLY A 203 -8.15 -11.69 -5.40
N MET A 204 -8.96 -12.70 -5.11
CA MET A 204 -10.33 -12.54 -4.64
C MET A 204 -10.49 -12.62 -3.13
N PHE A 205 -9.65 -13.40 -2.46
CA PHE A 205 -9.69 -13.63 -1.03
C PHE A 205 -8.35 -13.32 -0.40
N MET A 206 -8.39 -12.77 0.81
CA MET A 206 -7.20 -12.56 1.62
C MET A 206 -6.91 -13.83 2.41
N HIS A 207 -5.64 -14.18 2.63
CA HIS A 207 -5.32 -15.23 3.60
C HIS A 207 -5.90 -14.87 4.98
N ALA A 208 -6.57 -15.80 5.68
CA ALA A 208 -7.36 -15.46 6.86
C ALA A 208 -6.54 -14.85 8.01
N GLY A 209 -5.26 -15.21 8.13
CA GLY A 209 -4.34 -14.56 9.06
C GLY A 209 -4.11 -13.08 8.76
N HIS A 210 -3.92 -12.72 7.48
CA HIS A 210 -3.84 -11.31 7.07
C HIS A 210 -5.21 -10.63 7.16
N GLY A 211 -6.28 -11.33 6.79
CA GLY A 211 -7.65 -10.82 6.91
C GLY A 211 -8.00 -10.40 8.34
N LEU A 212 -7.65 -11.22 9.33
CA LEU A 212 -7.87 -10.88 10.74
C LEU A 212 -7.06 -9.63 11.17
N GLN A 213 -5.81 -9.50 10.71
CA GLN A 213 -5.01 -8.30 10.96
C GLN A 213 -5.63 -7.06 10.31
N THR A 214 -6.07 -7.17 9.06
CA THR A 214 -6.77 -6.10 8.34
C THR A 214 -8.02 -5.65 9.11
N LEU A 215 -8.86 -6.59 9.57
CA LEU A 215 -10.04 -6.26 10.37
C LEU A 215 -9.68 -5.58 11.69
N HIS A 216 -8.63 -6.05 12.37
CA HIS A 216 -8.13 -5.42 13.60
C HIS A 216 -7.68 -3.97 13.34
N MET A 217 -6.96 -3.77 12.24
CA MET A 217 -6.45 -2.46 11.87
C MET A 217 -7.59 -1.49 11.55
N GLN A 218 -8.52 -1.93 10.71
CA GLN A 218 -9.70 -1.17 10.34
C GLN A 218 -10.53 -0.80 11.57
N GLU A 219 -10.77 -1.73 12.50
CA GLU A 219 -11.58 -1.47 13.70
C GLU A 219 -11.00 -0.30 14.49
N ARG A 220 -9.68 -0.34 14.74
CA ARG A 220 -8.98 0.72 15.47
C ARG A 220 -8.99 2.05 14.73
N ILE A 221 -8.77 2.04 13.42
CA ILE A 221 -8.79 3.25 12.59
C ILE A 221 -10.17 3.89 12.63
N TYR A 222 -11.23 3.12 12.34
CA TYR A 222 -12.58 3.65 12.31
C TYR A 222 -13.02 4.15 13.68
N ARG A 223 -12.72 3.42 14.76
CA ARG A 223 -12.96 3.89 16.14
C ARG A 223 -12.23 5.20 16.42
N PHE A 224 -10.94 5.28 16.11
CA PHE A 224 -10.12 6.48 16.27
C PHE A 224 -10.71 7.69 15.54
N LEU A 225 -11.16 7.51 14.29
CA LEU A 225 -11.72 8.59 13.48
C LEU A 225 -13.08 9.06 14.02
N VAL A 226 -13.94 8.15 14.49
CA VAL A 226 -15.21 8.49 15.14
C VAL A 226 -14.96 9.30 16.41
N GLU A 227 -14.02 8.90 17.25
CA GLU A 227 -13.66 9.61 18.47
C GLU A 227 -13.05 10.99 18.18
N CYS A 228 -12.17 11.10 17.17
CA CYS A 228 -11.65 12.39 16.69
C CYS A 228 -12.78 13.33 16.28
N CYS A 229 -13.74 12.84 15.51
CA CYS A 229 -14.92 13.61 15.12
C CYS A 229 -15.71 14.07 16.35
N GLY A 230 -15.93 13.20 17.34
CA GLY A 230 -16.57 13.55 18.61
C GLY A 230 -15.86 14.69 19.34
N HIS A 231 -14.54 14.64 19.47
CA HIS A 231 -13.75 15.71 20.11
C HIS A 231 -13.71 17.02 19.30
N ILE A 232 -13.76 16.95 17.96
CA ILE A 232 -13.87 18.14 17.11
C ILE A 232 -15.26 18.77 17.27
N LEU A 233 -16.30 17.93 17.38
CA LEU A 233 -17.71 18.29 17.52
C LEU A 233 -18.19 18.31 18.98
N HIS A 234 -17.30 18.60 19.93
CA HIS A 234 -17.51 18.54 21.39
C HIS A 234 -18.75 19.27 21.97
N ASP A 235 -19.36 20.21 21.24
CA ASP A 235 -20.58 20.92 21.64
C ASP A 235 -21.88 20.22 21.19
N ILE A 236 -21.77 19.21 20.33
CA ILE A 236 -22.89 18.38 19.90
C ILE A 236 -22.83 17.07 20.71
N PRO A 237 -23.88 16.73 21.47
CA PRO A 237 -23.93 15.46 22.20
C PRO A 237 -23.73 14.28 21.24
N THR A 238 -22.99 13.25 21.67
CA THR A 238 -22.67 12.10 20.84
C THR A 238 -23.90 11.52 20.16
N GLU A 239 -24.99 11.27 20.89
CA GLU A 239 -26.22 10.71 20.30
C GLU A 239 -26.87 11.60 19.23
N SER A 240 -26.68 12.93 19.33
CA SER A 240 -27.23 13.89 18.38
C SER A 240 -26.40 14.03 17.10
N LEU A 241 -25.17 13.53 17.05
CA LEU A 241 -24.28 13.68 15.89
C LEU A 241 -24.86 13.07 14.61
N ILE A 242 -25.65 11.99 14.72
CA ILE A 242 -26.27 11.31 13.56
C ILE A 242 -27.79 11.51 13.49
N GLY A 243 -28.34 12.32 14.40
CA GLY A 243 -29.79 12.53 14.49
C GLY A 243 -30.35 13.31 13.30
N GLU A 244 -31.65 13.15 13.03
CA GLU A 244 -32.37 13.80 11.94
C GLU A 244 -32.38 15.34 12.02
N HIS A 245 -32.03 15.91 13.18
CA HIS A 245 -31.89 17.35 13.35
C HIS A 245 -30.81 17.96 12.44
N TYR A 246 -29.81 17.17 12.06
CA TYR A 246 -28.77 17.59 11.12
C TYR A 246 -29.00 16.90 9.78
N PRO A 247 -29.42 17.63 8.73
CA PRO A 247 -29.66 17.04 7.42
C PRO A 247 -28.35 16.57 6.79
N ILE A 248 -28.46 15.53 5.96
CA ILE A 248 -27.37 15.10 5.08
C ILE A 248 -27.04 16.24 4.12
N GLN A 249 -25.76 16.54 3.98
CA GLN A 249 -25.20 17.57 3.12
C GLN A 249 -24.50 16.91 1.92
N PRO A 250 -24.47 17.57 0.76
CA PRO A 250 -23.67 17.08 -0.36
C PRO A 250 -22.20 16.98 0.04
N GLU A 251 -21.46 16.11 -0.64
CA GLU A 251 -20.00 16.11 -0.53
C GLU A 251 -19.45 17.49 -0.78
N LEU A 252 -18.57 17.95 0.11
CA LEU A 252 -17.80 19.12 -0.21
C LEU A 252 -16.91 18.77 -1.40
N HIS A 253 -17.15 19.40 -2.55
CA HIS A 253 -16.17 19.42 -3.64
C HIS A 253 -14.85 19.88 -3.02
N ASP A 254 -13.88 18.96 -3.01
CA ASP A 254 -12.85 18.92 -1.99
C ASP A 254 -11.95 20.18 -2.04
N PRO A 255 -11.83 20.97 -0.94
CA PRO A 255 -10.83 22.04 -0.84
C PRO A 255 -9.38 21.53 -0.70
N LEU A 256 -9.19 20.20 -0.65
CA LEU A 256 -7.92 19.48 -0.50
C LEU A 256 -7.51 18.77 -1.82
N ASP A 257 -8.38 18.75 -2.82
CA ASP A 257 -8.23 18.23 -4.20
C ASP A 257 -7.69 19.29 -5.15
N HIS A 258 -6.72 20.08 -4.70
CA HIS A 258 -5.77 20.57 -5.67
C HIS A 258 -4.88 19.38 -6.04
N GLU A 259 -5.25 18.68 -7.12
CA GLU A 259 -4.37 17.72 -7.81
C GLU A 259 -2.96 18.31 -8.02
N ASP A 260 -2.87 19.65 -8.08
CA ASP A 260 -1.65 20.46 -8.19
C ASP A 260 -0.84 20.70 -6.89
N ASP A 261 -1.34 20.33 -5.70
CA ASP A 261 -0.59 20.58 -4.45
C ASP A 261 0.57 19.58 -4.23
N CYS A 262 0.54 18.42 -4.90
CA CYS A 262 1.62 17.42 -4.82
C CYS A 262 2.62 17.62 -5.95
N THR A 263 3.50 18.60 -5.79
CA THR A 263 4.58 18.88 -6.74
C THR A 263 5.67 17.80 -6.78
N THR A 264 5.70 16.88 -5.80
CA THR A 264 6.72 15.83 -5.68
C THR A 264 6.13 14.46 -5.36
N PHE A 265 6.87 13.39 -5.72
CA PHE A 265 6.51 12.00 -5.37
C PHE A 265 6.43 11.78 -3.86
N ALA A 266 7.37 12.33 -3.09
CA ALA A 266 7.38 12.21 -1.64
C ALA A 266 6.11 12.80 -1.00
N ALA A 267 5.62 13.94 -1.52
CA ALA A 267 4.37 14.54 -1.06
C ALA A 267 3.15 13.67 -1.40
N ALA A 268 3.16 12.99 -2.55
CA ALA A 268 2.10 12.06 -2.93
C ALA A 268 2.12 10.79 -2.07
N GLU A 269 3.31 10.23 -1.79
CA GLU A 269 3.47 9.06 -0.93
C GLU A 269 3.00 9.34 0.50
N ALA A 270 3.44 10.46 1.10
CA ALA A 270 3.03 10.85 2.44
C ALA A 270 1.50 11.03 2.58
N ARG A 271 0.80 11.40 1.50
CA ARG A 271 -0.67 11.49 1.47
C ARG A 271 -1.35 10.15 1.25
N SER A 272 -0.67 9.20 0.61
CA SER A 272 -1.22 7.92 0.15
C SER A 272 -2.04 7.16 1.21
N PRO A 273 -1.60 7.01 2.48
CA PRO A 273 -2.37 6.28 3.49
C PRO A 273 -3.74 6.93 3.81
N TYR A 274 -3.86 8.24 3.59
CA TYR A 274 -5.00 9.07 4.02
C TYR A 274 -5.98 9.38 2.89
N CYS A 275 -5.64 9.09 1.64
CA CYS A 275 -6.47 9.36 0.47
C CYS A 275 -7.52 8.26 0.23
N THR A 276 -8.59 8.61 -0.47
CA THR A 276 -9.48 7.64 -1.11
C THR A 276 -8.70 6.82 -2.14
N ARG A 277 -9.05 5.55 -2.30
CA ARG A 277 -8.52 4.69 -3.37
C ARG A 277 -9.32 4.95 -4.64
N ASN A 278 -9.12 6.13 -5.21
CA ASN A 278 -9.64 6.46 -6.54
C ASN A 278 -8.71 5.76 -7.55
N GLY A 279 -9.29 5.01 -8.49
CA GLY A 279 -8.57 4.11 -9.37
C GLY A 279 -7.38 4.73 -10.14
N LEU A 280 -6.63 3.87 -10.80
CA LEU A 280 -5.38 4.22 -11.46
C LEU A 280 -5.52 5.30 -12.55
N SER A 281 -4.85 6.45 -12.40
CA SER A 281 -4.71 7.44 -13.47
C SER A 281 -3.62 7.01 -14.47
N VAL A 282 -4.01 6.12 -15.40
CA VAL A 282 -3.12 5.59 -16.46
C VAL A 282 -2.45 6.72 -17.24
N GLY A 283 -3.18 7.80 -17.55
CA GLY A 283 -2.66 8.95 -18.28
C GLY A 283 -1.54 9.68 -17.53
N ARG A 284 -1.69 9.88 -16.21
CA ARG A 284 -0.64 10.49 -15.38
C ARG A 284 0.61 9.64 -15.35
N LEU A 285 0.46 8.33 -15.19
CA LEU A 285 1.58 7.38 -15.15
C LEU A 285 2.32 7.33 -16.47
N ARG A 286 1.59 7.27 -17.59
CA ARG A 286 2.20 7.35 -18.92
C ARG A 286 3.00 8.64 -19.09
N HIS A 287 2.47 9.77 -18.62
CA HIS A 287 3.19 11.05 -18.69
C HIS A 287 4.49 11.03 -17.88
N LEU A 288 4.46 10.50 -16.66
CA LEU A 288 5.67 10.33 -15.83
C LEU A 288 6.70 9.40 -16.47
N ILE A 289 6.25 8.26 -17.01
CA ILE A 289 7.12 7.31 -17.72
C ILE A 289 7.72 7.96 -18.97
N SER A 290 6.94 8.76 -19.71
CA SER A 290 7.45 9.53 -20.86
C SER A 290 8.54 10.51 -20.43
N ALA A 291 8.34 11.24 -19.33
CA ALA A 291 9.34 12.16 -18.81
C ALA A 291 10.63 11.44 -18.38
N LEU A 292 10.51 10.26 -17.75
CA LEU A 292 11.67 9.43 -17.39
C LEU A 292 12.39 8.87 -18.61
N PHE A 293 11.65 8.45 -19.64
CA PHE A 293 12.21 8.04 -20.93
C PHE A 293 13.02 9.18 -21.58
N ASP A 294 12.42 10.38 -21.66
CA ASP A 294 13.07 11.55 -22.22
C ASP A 294 14.31 11.94 -21.40
N TYR A 295 14.23 11.92 -20.07
CA TYR A 295 15.38 12.14 -19.19
C TYR A 295 16.51 11.15 -19.48
N THR A 296 16.24 9.83 -19.45
CA THR A 296 17.25 8.80 -19.70
C THR A 296 17.86 8.90 -21.10
N LYS A 297 17.08 9.32 -22.09
CA LYS A 297 17.57 9.58 -23.45
C LYS A 297 18.59 10.72 -23.47
N HIS A 298 18.32 11.82 -22.77
CA HIS A 298 19.27 12.93 -22.65
C HIS A 298 20.53 12.51 -21.88
N GLU A 299 20.40 11.74 -20.80
CA GLU A 299 21.54 11.20 -20.05
C GLU A 299 22.45 10.33 -20.94
N LEU A 300 21.88 9.45 -21.77
CA LEU A 300 22.65 8.63 -22.70
C LEU A 300 23.38 9.48 -23.76
N TRP A 301 22.78 10.57 -24.22
CA TRP A 301 23.44 11.51 -25.12
C TRP A 301 24.58 12.26 -24.44
N ALA A 302 24.36 12.79 -23.24
CA ALA A 302 25.41 13.43 -22.45
C ALA A 302 26.59 12.48 -22.21
N LEU A 303 26.31 11.22 -21.90
CA LEU A 303 27.35 10.18 -21.73
C LEU A 303 28.20 9.96 -22.99
N ARG A 304 27.65 10.19 -24.18
CA ARG A 304 28.34 10.03 -25.47
C ARG A 304 29.05 11.29 -25.94
N GLU A 305 28.53 12.46 -25.58
CA GLU A 305 28.93 13.75 -26.17
C GLU A 305 29.72 14.65 -25.20
N ASP A 306 29.55 14.47 -23.89
CA ASP A 306 30.22 15.25 -22.85
C ASP A 306 31.26 14.39 -22.08
N PRO A 307 32.56 14.58 -22.34
CA PRO A 307 33.63 13.88 -21.63
C PRO A 307 33.66 14.16 -20.11
N GLY A 308 33.21 15.34 -19.68
CA GLY A 308 33.15 15.72 -18.27
C GLY A 308 32.06 14.92 -17.56
N TYR A 309 30.85 14.92 -18.11
CA TYR A 309 29.74 14.09 -17.60
C TYR A 309 30.10 12.60 -17.61
N PHE A 310 30.74 12.10 -18.69
CA PHE A 310 31.24 10.72 -18.73
C PHE A 310 32.19 10.41 -17.58
N ALA A 311 33.16 11.29 -17.31
CA ALA A 311 34.12 11.10 -16.23
C ALA A 311 33.42 11.10 -14.86
N GLU A 312 32.46 11.99 -14.63
CA GLU A 312 31.67 12.05 -13.39
C GLU A 312 30.89 10.76 -13.15
N VAL A 313 30.15 10.27 -14.15
CA VAL A 313 29.37 9.02 -14.04
C VAL A 313 30.30 7.81 -13.85
N PHE A 314 31.41 7.75 -14.57
CA PHE A 314 32.43 6.71 -14.39
C PHE A 314 32.97 6.69 -12.96
N HIS A 315 33.33 7.86 -12.41
CA HIS A 315 33.81 7.95 -11.03
C HIS A 315 32.73 7.60 -10.01
N SER A 316 31.48 7.99 -10.24
CA SER A 316 30.34 7.61 -9.38
C SER A 316 30.14 6.09 -9.34
N ILE A 317 30.15 5.42 -10.50
CA ILE A 317 30.02 3.96 -10.60
C ILE A 317 31.25 3.26 -10.02
N ARG A 318 32.45 3.82 -10.23
CA ARG A 318 33.68 3.28 -9.65
C ARG A 318 33.63 3.34 -8.13
N ASN A 319 33.33 4.50 -7.55
CA ASN A 319 33.34 4.76 -6.11
C ASN A 319 32.26 3.96 -5.35
N SER A 320 31.28 3.46 -6.08
CA SER A 320 30.21 2.62 -5.54
C SER A 320 30.50 1.12 -5.57
N GLN A 321 31.59 0.68 -6.20
CA GLN A 321 31.89 -0.74 -6.28
C GLN A 321 32.20 -1.34 -4.89
N PRO A 322 31.64 -2.51 -4.55
CA PRO A 322 31.93 -3.17 -3.28
C PRO A 322 33.40 -3.52 -3.12
N GLU A 323 34.15 -3.68 -4.23
CA GLU A 323 35.60 -3.89 -4.24
C GLU A 323 36.40 -2.75 -3.57
N LEU A 324 35.84 -1.54 -3.44
CA LEU A 324 36.46 -0.41 -2.72
C LEU A 324 36.20 -0.43 -1.21
N VAL A 325 35.33 -1.32 -0.71
CA VAL A 325 35.07 -1.46 0.72
C VAL A 325 36.22 -2.22 1.38
N LEU A 326 36.72 -1.70 2.50
CA LEU A 326 37.79 -2.35 3.25
C LEU A 326 37.34 -3.69 3.83
N ASP A 327 38.19 -4.69 3.70
CA ASP A 327 37.96 -6.01 4.29
C ASP A 327 38.22 -6.01 5.81
N LYS A 328 38.12 -7.18 6.44
CA LYS A 328 38.38 -7.36 7.88
C LYS A 328 39.84 -7.04 8.29
N ARG A 329 40.75 -6.92 7.33
CA ARG A 329 42.16 -6.59 7.52
C ARG A 329 42.46 -5.11 7.26
N GLY A 330 41.45 -4.34 6.82
CA GLY A 330 41.59 -2.93 6.48
C GLY A 330 42.15 -2.70 5.07
N GLU A 331 42.12 -3.72 4.20
CA GLU A 331 42.68 -3.66 2.85
C GLU A 331 41.57 -3.59 1.79
N ILE A 332 41.88 -2.95 0.66
CA ILE A 332 40.99 -2.87 -0.52
C ILE A 332 41.16 -4.14 -1.34
N HIS A 333 40.12 -4.57 -2.06
CA HIS A 333 40.19 -5.75 -2.92
C HIS A 333 41.30 -5.61 -3.98
N GLU A 334 42.10 -6.66 -4.17
CA GLU A 334 43.24 -6.73 -5.11
C GLU A 334 42.92 -6.40 -6.58
N ARG A 335 41.63 -6.43 -6.97
CA ARG A 335 41.18 -6.09 -8.33
C ARG A 335 41.18 -4.58 -8.54
N VAL A 336 41.10 -3.78 -7.49
CA VAL A 336 41.05 -2.31 -7.62
C VAL A 336 42.37 -1.81 -8.21
N GLY A 337 42.26 -1.08 -9.32
CA GLY A 337 43.41 -0.53 -10.04
C GLY A 337 43.91 -1.41 -11.20
N THR A 338 43.31 -2.57 -11.45
CA THR A 338 43.58 -3.37 -12.66
C THR A 338 42.74 -2.91 -13.86
N ASP A 339 43.17 -3.29 -15.05
CA ASP A 339 42.41 -3.08 -16.29
C ASP A 339 41.06 -3.82 -16.23
N ASP A 340 41.02 -5.04 -15.68
CA ASP A 340 39.79 -5.84 -15.52
C ASP A 340 38.73 -5.11 -14.66
N PHE A 341 39.15 -4.41 -13.60
CA PHE A 341 38.24 -3.62 -12.78
C PHE A 341 37.71 -2.42 -13.55
N THR A 342 38.58 -1.72 -14.28
CA THR A 342 38.20 -0.59 -15.13
C THR A 342 37.22 -1.03 -16.21
N GLU A 343 37.47 -2.16 -16.88
CA GLU A 343 36.57 -2.74 -17.87
C GLU A 343 35.21 -3.09 -17.26
N SER A 344 35.20 -3.67 -16.05
CA SER A 344 33.96 -3.99 -15.35
C SER A 344 33.13 -2.74 -15.04
N VAL A 345 33.76 -1.65 -14.59
CA VAL A 345 33.10 -0.36 -14.35
C VAL A 345 32.53 0.22 -15.65
N LEU A 346 33.31 0.22 -16.73
CA LEU A 346 32.88 0.69 -18.04
C LEU A 346 31.71 -0.13 -18.58
N ARG A 347 31.78 -1.47 -18.47
CA ARG A 347 30.70 -2.36 -18.87
C ARG A 347 29.43 -2.07 -18.09
N SER A 348 29.50 -1.92 -16.77
CA SER A 348 28.35 -1.56 -15.94
C SER A 348 27.75 -0.21 -16.35
N LEU A 349 28.59 0.79 -16.60
CA LEU A 349 28.17 2.11 -17.08
C LEU A 349 27.37 2.01 -18.39
N PHE A 350 27.90 1.32 -19.40
CA PHE A 350 27.23 1.21 -20.69
C PHE A 350 25.97 0.34 -20.64
N LEU A 351 26.02 -0.80 -19.94
CA LEU A 351 24.87 -1.68 -19.80
C LEU A 351 23.74 -0.98 -19.05
N ASN A 352 24.04 -0.30 -17.94
CA ASN A 352 23.02 0.40 -17.15
C ASN A 352 22.33 1.49 -17.98
N ALA A 353 23.09 2.32 -18.70
CA ALA A 353 22.54 3.40 -19.52
C ALA A 353 21.61 2.88 -20.63
N HIS A 354 22.05 1.87 -21.39
CA HIS A 354 21.23 1.30 -22.47
C HIS A 354 20.04 0.50 -21.93
N HIS A 355 20.23 -0.32 -20.89
CA HIS A 355 19.14 -1.08 -20.29
C HIS A 355 18.08 -0.16 -19.68
N SER A 356 18.47 0.98 -19.09
CA SER A 356 17.52 1.94 -18.56
C SER A 356 16.67 2.55 -19.67
N LEU A 357 17.29 2.93 -20.80
CA LEU A 357 16.57 3.52 -21.93
C LEU A 357 15.57 2.53 -22.54
N ILE A 358 15.99 1.28 -22.77
CA ILE A 358 15.14 0.22 -23.31
C ILE A 358 13.94 -0.03 -22.38
N ARG A 359 14.18 -0.13 -21.07
CA ARG A 359 13.12 -0.34 -20.07
C ARG A 359 12.08 0.77 -20.06
N TRP A 360 12.51 2.04 -20.05
CA TRP A 360 11.57 3.15 -20.06
C TRP A 360 10.78 3.24 -21.37
N ASN A 361 11.41 2.90 -22.50
CA ASN A 361 10.70 2.77 -23.78
C ASN A 361 9.63 1.67 -23.72
N ASP A 362 9.98 0.48 -23.22
CA ASP A 362 9.06 -0.66 -23.17
C ASP A 362 7.88 -0.38 -22.22
N LEU A 363 8.16 0.24 -21.07
CA LEU A 363 7.13 0.75 -20.16
C LEU A 363 6.25 1.79 -20.85
N LEU A 364 6.81 2.76 -21.58
CA LEU A 364 6.04 3.80 -22.27
C LEU A 364 5.10 3.19 -23.31
N GLN A 365 5.58 2.23 -24.10
CA GLN A 365 4.76 1.51 -25.09
C GLN A 365 3.64 0.74 -24.40
N GLN A 366 3.94 0.07 -23.30
CA GLN A 366 2.95 -0.70 -22.56
C GLN A 366 1.87 0.16 -21.92
N PHE A 367 2.24 1.29 -21.31
CA PHE A 367 1.27 2.21 -20.73
C PHE A 367 0.43 2.93 -21.80
N THR A 368 0.99 3.13 -22.99
CA THR A 368 0.21 3.59 -24.15
C THR A 368 -0.85 2.56 -24.53
N LYS A 369 -0.48 1.27 -24.61
CA LYS A 369 -1.43 0.18 -24.86
C LYS A 369 -2.51 0.10 -23.77
N ILE A 370 -2.15 0.24 -22.49
CA ILE A 370 -3.11 0.24 -21.38
C ILE A 370 -4.09 1.42 -21.51
N GLU A 371 -3.62 2.61 -21.88
CA GLU A 371 -4.50 3.78 -22.10
C GLU A 371 -5.45 3.58 -23.30
N GLU A 372 -5.00 2.92 -24.35
CA GLU A 372 -5.87 2.54 -25.47
C GLU A 372 -6.92 1.51 -25.03
N MET A 373 -6.52 0.52 -24.23
CA MET A 373 -7.45 -0.47 -23.68
C MET A 373 -8.46 0.15 -22.71
N SER A 374 -8.06 1.11 -21.88
CA SER A 374 -8.99 1.82 -20.99
C SER A 374 -10.04 2.62 -21.75
N LYS A 375 -9.69 3.14 -22.95
CA LYS A 375 -10.65 3.79 -23.85
C LYS A 375 -11.55 2.78 -24.56
N LYS A 376 -11.01 1.62 -24.95
CA LYS A 376 -11.74 0.53 -25.60
C LYS A 376 -12.74 -0.15 -24.66
N TYR A 377 -12.39 -0.28 -23.38
CA TYR A 377 -13.18 -0.92 -22.33
C TYR A 377 -13.51 0.10 -21.23
N PRO A 378 -14.49 1.00 -21.46
CA PRO A 378 -14.81 2.05 -20.50
C PRO A 378 -15.39 1.52 -19.18
N GLN A 379 -15.90 0.29 -19.17
CA GLN A 379 -16.36 -0.41 -17.96
C GLN A 379 -15.22 -1.07 -17.17
N GLY A 380 -13.98 -0.97 -17.66
CA GLY A 380 -12.81 -1.56 -17.01
C GLY A 380 -12.68 -3.06 -17.23
N ILE A 381 -12.04 -3.72 -16.27
CA ILE A 381 -11.88 -5.17 -16.21
C ILE A 381 -12.92 -5.72 -15.26
N ASP A 382 -13.54 -6.82 -15.67
CA ASP A 382 -14.25 -7.67 -14.73
C ASP A 382 -13.22 -8.45 -13.91
N GLU A 383 -13.05 -8.04 -12.66
CA GLU A 383 -12.08 -8.58 -11.71
C GLU A 383 -12.28 -10.07 -11.42
N PHE A 384 -13.52 -10.54 -11.52
CA PHE A 384 -13.88 -11.92 -11.23
C PHE A 384 -13.49 -12.83 -12.40
N TYR A 385 -13.96 -12.47 -13.60
CA TYR A 385 -13.70 -13.26 -14.80
C TYR A 385 -12.33 -12.97 -15.42
N LEU A 386 -11.64 -11.94 -14.92
CA LEU A 386 -10.39 -11.42 -15.48
C LEU A 386 -10.54 -11.10 -16.97
N THR A 387 -11.66 -10.48 -17.33
CA THR A 387 -11.98 -10.15 -18.72
C THR A 387 -12.08 -8.64 -18.94
N PRO A 388 -11.73 -8.13 -20.12
CA PRO A 388 -11.18 -8.87 -21.26
C PRO A 388 -9.70 -9.25 -21.04
N ASN A 389 -9.34 -10.49 -21.41
CA ASN A 389 -8.01 -11.05 -21.14
C ASN A 389 -6.87 -10.17 -21.66
N GLU A 390 -7.04 -9.57 -22.84
CA GLU A 390 -6.01 -8.69 -23.43
C GLU A 390 -5.71 -7.45 -22.58
N TYR A 391 -6.68 -6.96 -21.81
CA TYR A 391 -6.48 -5.83 -20.91
C TYR A 391 -5.81 -6.29 -19.61
N VAL A 392 -6.22 -7.44 -19.06
CA VAL A 392 -5.58 -8.06 -17.89
C VAL A 392 -4.11 -8.39 -18.17
N GLU A 393 -3.82 -9.05 -19.29
CA GLU A 393 -2.46 -9.38 -19.72
C GLU A 393 -1.60 -8.12 -19.87
N ALA A 394 -2.19 -7.03 -20.39
CA ALA A 394 -1.47 -5.77 -20.52
C ALA A 394 -1.07 -5.19 -19.15
N LEU A 395 -1.98 -5.22 -18.16
CA LEU A 395 -1.68 -4.75 -16.81
C LEU A 395 -0.68 -5.65 -16.09
N GLN A 396 -0.80 -6.98 -16.23
CA GLN A 396 0.15 -7.93 -15.66
C GLN A 396 1.57 -7.74 -16.22
N LEU A 397 1.70 -7.50 -17.52
CA LEU A 397 2.99 -7.23 -18.14
C LEU A 397 3.58 -5.89 -17.65
N ALA A 398 2.77 -4.83 -17.57
CA ALA A 398 3.21 -3.55 -17.01
C ALA A 398 3.71 -3.69 -15.57
N TYR A 399 2.97 -4.42 -14.74
CA TYR A 399 3.37 -4.74 -13.39
C TYR A 399 4.72 -5.45 -13.35
N PHE A 400 4.89 -6.52 -14.14
CA PHE A 400 6.14 -7.27 -14.18
C PHE A 400 7.33 -6.38 -14.57
N MET A 401 7.16 -5.49 -15.56
CA MET A 401 8.20 -4.56 -15.98
C MET A 401 8.55 -3.52 -14.92
N LEU A 402 7.55 -3.02 -14.19
CA LEU A 402 7.78 -2.08 -13.07
C LEU A 402 8.51 -2.77 -11.91
N ASP A 403 8.12 -3.99 -11.55
CA ASP A 403 8.78 -4.78 -10.49
C ASP A 403 10.25 -5.05 -10.83
N GLN A 404 10.54 -5.48 -12.06
CA GLN A 404 11.91 -5.65 -12.55
C GLN A 404 12.74 -4.36 -12.45
N THR A 405 12.12 -3.21 -12.72
CA THR A 405 12.78 -1.90 -12.66
C THR A 405 13.15 -1.55 -11.22
N CYS A 406 12.27 -1.83 -10.26
CA CYS A 406 12.52 -1.59 -8.83
C CYS A 406 13.50 -2.59 -8.21
N GLN A 407 13.59 -3.81 -8.74
CA GLN A 407 14.53 -4.81 -8.21
C GLN A 407 15.99 -4.52 -8.54
N GLN A 408 16.24 -3.91 -9.71
CA GLN A 408 17.60 -3.60 -10.15
C GLN A 408 18.14 -2.30 -9.56
N SER A 409 17.30 -1.31 -9.25
CA SER A 409 17.73 -0.08 -8.56
C SER A 409 18.38 -0.41 -7.19
N VAL A 410 17.89 -1.44 -6.51
CA VAL A 410 18.43 -1.93 -5.23
C VAL A 410 19.77 -2.68 -5.38
N GLN A 411 20.06 -3.25 -6.54
CA GLN A 411 21.28 -4.06 -6.77
C GLN A 411 22.42 -3.32 -7.46
N SER A 412 22.19 -2.12 -8.04
CA SER A 412 23.14 -1.50 -8.97
C SER A 412 23.66 -0.10 -8.60
N ASN A 413 23.26 0.54 -7.48
CA ASN A 413 23.71 1.90 -7.17
C ASN A 413 23.68 2.29 -5.66
N PRO A 414 24.80 2.73 -5.06
CA PRO A 414 24.90 3.41 -3.76
C PRO A 414 25.09 4.95 -3.85
N GLY A 415 25.03 5.57 -5.03
CA GLY A 415 25.02 7.04 -5.23
C GLY A 415 23.65 7.70 -4.92
N PRO A 416 23.54 9.04 -4.94
CA PRO A 416 22.50 9.78 -4.22
C PRO A 416 21.12 9.31 -4.63
N ARG A 417 20.44 8.79 -3.61
CA ARG A 417 19.20 8.05 -3.70
C ARG A 417 18.09 8.91 -4.28
N ILE A 418 17.50 8.47 -5.39
CA ILE A 418 16.06 8.59 -5.54
C ILE A 418 15.50 7.47 -4.66
N GLU A 419 15.42 7.75 -3.36
CA GLU A 419 14.64 6.95 -2.43
C GLU A 419 13.20 6.90 -2.95
N TRP A 420 12.49 5.83 -2.59
CA TRP A 420 11.06 5.62 -2.82
C TRP A 420 10.68 5.03 -4.18
N ILE A 421 10.87 3.72 -4.32
CA ILE A 421 9.77 2.76 -4.53
C ILE A 421 10.15 1.49 -3.75
N ASP A 422 9.46 1.24 -2.64
CA ASP A 422 9.58 -0.01 -1.89
C ASP A 422 9.17 -1.18 -2.81
N LYS A 423 9.95 -2.26 -2.83
CA LYS A 423 9.64 -3.50 -3.59
C LYS A 423 8.26 -4.08 -3.24
N LYS A 424 7.70 -3.70 -2.08
CA LYS A 424 6.34 -4.04 -1.66
C LYS A 424 5.26 -3.24 -2.40
N SER A 425 5.52 -1.98 -2.76
CA SER A 425 4.50 -1.03 -3.22
C SER A 425 3.92 -1.32 -4.61
N LEU A 426 4.45 -2.31 -5.33
CA LEU A 426 4.01 -2.68 -6.67
C LEU A 426 3.02 -3.85 -6.69
N LEU A 427 3.11 -4.82 -5.77
CA LEU A 427 2.02 -5.79 -5.54
C LEU A 427 0.78 -5.04 -5.02
N ASP A 428 1.03 -4.09 -4.14
CA ASP A 428 0.08 -3.12 -3.63
C ASP A 428 -0.53 -2.25 -4.76
N TRP A 429 0.16 -2.13 -5.90
CA TRP A 429 -0.26 -1.39 -7.10
C TRP A 429 -1.19 -2.20 -8.01
N LEU A 430 -1.08 -3.54 -8.02
CA LEU A 430 -2.08 -4.42 -8.63
C LEU A 430 -3.35 -4.53 -7.77
N GLU A 431 -3.21 -4.48 -6.44
CA GLU A 431 -4.34 -4.38 -5.49
C GLU A 431 -5.06 -3.01 -5.51
N TRP A 432 -4.54 -2.04 -6.28
CA TRP A 432 -5.18 -0.74 -6.57
C TRP A 432 -5.91 -0.73 -7.92
N ILE A 433 -5.70 -1.75 -8.74
CA ILE A 433 -6.24 -1.90 -10.10
C ILE A 433 -7.38 -2.94 -10.12
N VAL A 434 -7.46 -3.76 -9.07
CA VAL A 434 -8.44 -4.80 -8.74
C VAL A 434 -8.75 -4.67 -7.25
#